data_AF-A0A3D1J1V5-F1
#
_entry.id   AF-A0A3D1J1V5-F1
#
_cell.length_a   1.000
_cell.length_b   1.000
_cell.length_c   1.000
_cell.angle_alpha   90.00
_cell.angle_beta   90.00
_cell.angle_gamma   90.00
#
_symmetry.space_group_name_H-M   'P 1'
#
loop_
_entity.id
_entity.type
_entity.pdbx_description
1 polymer ?
#
loop_
_entity_poly.entity_id
_entity_poly.type
_entity_poly.pdbx_seq_one_letter_code
_entity_poly.pdbx_strand_id
1 'polypeptide(L)' 'WIAEYVMAMKPGLGMNKILGTIHIYPTLAEANKYAAGNWKKAHTPEKLLGWVKRYHAWQRG' A
#
# COMPACT_ATOMS: atom_id res chain seq x y z
N TRP A 1 5.37 7.31 16.56
CA TRP A 1 5.28 6.44 15.36
C TRP A 1 4.37 5.22 15.53
N ILE A 2 4.33 4.54 16.70
CA ILE A 2 3.46 3.35 16.88
C ILE A 2 1.95 3.66 16.85
N ALA A 3 1.55 4.87 17.22
CA ALA A 3 0.14 5.27 17.27
C ALA A 3 -0.58 5.15 15.91
N GLU A 4 0.11 5.42 14.80
CA GLU A 4 -0.45 5.25 13.45
C GLU A 4 -0.75 3.78 13.14
N TYR A 5 0.14 2.86 13.54
CA TYR A 5 -0.12 1.43 13.41
C TYR A 5 -1.28 0.98 14.31
N VAL A 6 -1.35 1.45 15.56
CA VAL A 6 -2.49 1.13 16.44
C VAL A 6 -3.80 1.64 15.85
N MET A 7 -3.83 2.87 15.33
CA MET A 7 -5.00 3.44 14.65
C MET A 7 -5.36 2.69 13.38
N ALA A 8 -4.37 2.21 12.62
CA ALA A 8 -4.64 1.43 11.41
C ALA A 8 -5.13 0.02 11.73
N MET A 9 -4.58 -0.63 12.75
CA MET A 9 -4.84 -2.04 13.02
C MET A 9 -6.04 -2.28 13.94
N LYS A 10 -6.22 -1.49 15.00
CA LYS A 10 -7.31 -1.69 15.99
C LYS A 10 -8.72 -1.68 15.36
N PRO A 11 -9.05 -0.75 14.45
CA PRO A 11 -10.31 -0.76 13.71
C PRO A 11 -10.24 -1.54 12.37
N GLY A 12 -9.14 -2.22 12.05
CA GLY A 12 -9.02 -3.05 10.84
C GLY A 12 -8.81 -2.30 9.52
N LEU A 13 -8.31 -1.06 9.54
CA LEU A 13 -8.02 -0.27 8.33
C LEU A 13 -6.78 -0.78 7.57
N GLY A 14 -5.80 -1.29 8.31
CA GLY A 14 -4.59 -1.93 7.76
C GLY A 14 -3.58 -1.01 7.08
N MET A 15 -2.55 -1.62 6.51
CA MET A 15 -1.38 -0.92 5.93
C MET A 15 -1.73 -0.03 4.72
N ASN A 16 -2.78 -0.34 3.96
CA ASN A 16 -3.23 0.50 2.86
C ASN A 16 -3.66 1.90 3.36
N LYS A 17 -4.22 1.98 4.58
CA LYS A 17 -4.61 3.27 5.16
C LYS A 17 -3.40 4.12 5.52
N ILE A 18 -2.36 3.50 6.10
CA ILE A 18 -1.08 4.17 6.33
C ILE A 18 -0.53 4.67 4.99
N LEU A 19 -0.41 3.79 3.99
CA LEU A 19 0.12 4.16 2.66
C LEU A 19 -0.60 5.35 2.00
N GLY A 20 -1.93 5.42 2.14
CA GLY A 20 -2.76 6.49 1.57
C GLY A 20 -2.83 7.78 2.39
N THR A 21 -2.20 7.84 3.57
CA THR A 21 -2.24 9.01 4.45
C THR A 21 -1.12 9.99 4.07
N ILE A 22 -1.41 11.30 4.16
CA ILE A 22 -0.40 12.35 3.98
C ILE A 22 0.46 12.39 5.23
N HIS A 23 1.75 12.10 5.07
CA HIS A 23 2.73 12.17 6.15
C HIS A 23 3.43 13.53 6.11
N ILE A 24 3.63 14.11 7.28
CA ILE A 24 4.27 15.42 7.42
C ILE A 24 5.74 15.32 6.98
N TYR A 25 6.17 16.27 6.16
CA TYR A 25 7.55 16.40 5.67
C TYR A 25 8.20 17.67 6.20
N PRO A 26 9.51 17.66 6.56
CA PRO A 26 10.41 16.50 6.64
C PRO A 26 10.38 15.88 8.05
N THR A 27 9.82 14.67 8.21
CA THR A 27 9.78 14.00 9.54
C THR A 27 9.96 12.49 9.45
N LEU A 28 10.27 11.83 10.58
CA LEU A 28 10.33 10.37 10.67
C LEU A 28 8.98 9.68 10.37
N ALA A 29 7.88 10.43 10.21
CA ALA A 29 6.58 9.90 9.79
C ALA A 29 6.67 9.23 8.43
N GLU A 30 7.50 9.78 7.56
CA GLU A 30 7.67 9.27 6.19
C GLU A 30 8.14 7.81 6.18
N ALA A 31 8.86 7.36 7.21
CA ALA A 31 9.27 5.97 7.37
C ALA A 31 8.06 5.01 7.38
N ASN A 32 6.93 5.42 7.98
CA ASN A 32 5.71 4.61 8.01
C ASN A 32 5.09 4.47 6.61
N LYS A 33 5.11 5.53 5.81
CA LYS A 33 4.70 5.48 4.39
C LYS A 33 5.57 4.50 3.59
N TYR A 34 6.88 4.55 3.79
CA TYR A 34 7.82 3.66 3.10
C TYR A 34 7.63 2.20 3.51
N ALA A 35 7.46 1.94 4.81
CA ALA A 35 7.16 0.60 5.32
C ALA A 35 5.85 0.05 4.73
N ALA A 36 4.79 0.87 4.67
CA ALA A 36 3.53 0.50 4.04
C ALA A 36 3.64 0.24 2.54
N GLY A 37 4.49 1.00 1.84
CA GLY A 37 4.79 0.78 0.43
C GLY A 37 5.48 -0.55 0.19
N ASN A 38 6.48 -0.89 1.00
CA ASN A 38 7.19 -2.17 0.91
C ASN A 38 6.28 -3.35 1.24
N TRP A 39 5.45 -3.23 2.28
CA TRP A 39 4.42 -4.21 2.58
C TRP A 39 3.47 -4.42 1.40
N LYS A 40 2.98 -3.34 0.76
CA LYS A 40 2.06 -3.43 -0.37
C LYS A 40 2.68 -4.17 -1.55
N LYS A 41 3.94 -3.87 -1.88
CA LYS A 41 4.70 -4.58 -2.94
C LYS A 41 4.79 -6.08 -2.64
N ALA A 42 5.14 -6.45 -1.41
CA ALA A 42 5.26 -7.85 -1.00
C ALA A 42 3.92 -8.61 -0.98
N HIS A 43 2.79 -7.92 -0.81
CA HIS A 43 1.44 -8.52 -0.72
C HIS A 43 0.61 -8.31 -1.99
N THR A 44 1.26 -7.99 -3.12
CA THR A 44 0.57 -7.78 -4.39
C THR A 44 0.28 -9.13 -5.06
N PRO A 45 -0.96 -9.37 -5.56
CA PRO A 45 -1.32 -10.64 -6.19
C PRO A 45 -0.79 -10.73 -7.63
N GLU A 46 0.43 -11.26 -7.80
CA GLU A 46 1.13 -11.31 -9.09
C GLU A 46 0.35 -12.03 -10.21
N LYS A 47 -0.29 -13.17 -9.89
CA LYS A 47 -1.10 -13.93 -10.88
C LYS A 47 -2.24 -13.09 -11.44
N LEU A 48 -2.95 -12.36 -10.57
CA LEU A 48 -4.05 -11.49 -10.98
C LEU A 48 -3.54 -10.36 -11.86
N LEU A 49 -2.41 -9.75 -11.51
CA LEU A 49 -1.78 -8.74 -12.36
C LEU A 49 -1.40 -9.30 -13.74
N GLY A 50 -0.97 -10.56 -13.80
CA GLY A 50 -0.74 -11.27 -15.07
C GLY A 50 -2.00 -11.35 -15.94
N TRP A 51 -3.15 -11.72 -15.35
CA TRP A 51 -4.43 -11.76 -16.06
C TRP A 51 -4.88 -10.38 -16.53
N VAL A 52 -4.82 -9.38 -15.65
CA VAL A 52 -5.18 -7.99 -15.97
C VAL A 52 -4.30 -7.45 -17.11
N LYS A 53 -3.00 -7.75 -17.09
CA LYS A 53 -2.08 -7.39 -18.17
C LYS A 53 -2.50 -8.02 -19.50
N ARG A 54 -2.86 -9.31 -19.52
CA ARG A 54 -3.33 -10.00 -20.73
C ARG A 54 -4.63 -9.40 -21.24
N TYR A 55 -5.58 -9.13 -20.35
CA TYR A 55 -6.85 -8.50 -20.69
C TYR A 55 -6.67 -7.12 -21.33
N HIS A 56 -5.86 -6.23 -20.73
CA HIS A 56 -5.57 -4.92 -21.31
C HIS A 56 -4.71 -4.98 -22.59
N ALA A 57 -3.94 -6.04 -22.80
CA ALA A 57 -3.28 -6.26 -24.08
C ALA A 57 -4.30 -6.62 -25.16
N TRP A 58 -5.27 -7.49 -24.85
CA TRP A 58 -6.35 -7.86 -25.76
C TRP A 58 -7.26 -6.68 -26.12
N GLN A 59 -7.61 -5.80 -25.18
CA GLN A 59 -8.47 -4.63 -25.47
C GLN A 59 -7.81 -3.55 -26.36
N ARG A 60 -6.47 -3.54 -26.45
CA ARG A 60 -5.72 -2.54 -27.22
C ARG A 60 -5.31 -3.02 -28.61
N GLY A 61 -5.48 -4.31 -28.90
CA GLY A 61 -5.34 -4.91 -30.22
C GLY A 61 -6.69 -5.01 -30.90
#